data_AF-A0A2V1D893-F1
#
_entry.id   AF-A0A2V1D893-F1
#
_cell.length_a   1.000
_cell.length_b   1.000
_cell.length_c   1.000
_cell.angle_alpha   90.00
_cell.angle_beta   90.00
_cell.angle_gamma   90.00
#
_symmetry.space_group_name_H-M   'P 1'
#
loop_
_entity.id
_entity.type
_entity.pdbx_description
1 polymer ?
#
loop_
_entity_poly.entity_id
_entity_poly.type
_entity_poly.pdbx_seq_one_letter_code
_entity_poly.pdbx_strand_id
1 'polypeptide(L)'
;MKGFDALIASLAGCPTELKKEISARGIENMFARFKIWCGNLGALQRGRSSLDVRLRGSIVMRDTVMRFLGQLKESLDKSTEITTGLRTPWEGLEQFSDHLSKAEEAARFGTEDGEDEESDSSDEDNSELAERQSEIDDTITHLYRLSFKMRNASYRSLSTRALSTKIVDQETGVDLFSSFAIFDHQHVLESLRQLRQGPQSTSSG
;
A
#
# COMPACT_ATOMS: atom_id res chain seq x y z
N MET A 1 1.89 -15.32 4.67
CA MET A 1 1.54 -15.82 6.01
C MET A 1 2.79 -16.20 6.78
N LYS A 2 3.64 -17.08 6.24
CA LYS A 2 4.93 -17.48 6.84
C LYS A 2 5.73 -16.37 7.54
N GLY A 3 5.80 -15.16 6.98
CA GLY A 3 6.51 -14.03 7.62
C GLY A 3 5.90 -13.58 8.96
N PHE A 4 4.56 -13.48 9.05
CA PHE A 4 3.89 -13.21 10.34
C PHE A 4 4.10 -14.36 11.32
N ASP A 5 3.96 -15.61 10.86
CA ASP A 5 4.15 -16.78 11.72
C ASP A 5 5.59 -16.84 12.27
N ALA A 6 6.59 -16.50 11.43
CA ALA A 6 7.99 -16.43 11.82
C ALA A 6 8.26 -15.34 12.86
N LEU A 7 7.73 -14.13 12.65
CA LEU A 7 7.88 -13.02 13.59
C LEU A 7 7.17 -13.31 14.92
N ILE A 8 5.96 -13.86 14.90
CA ILE A 8 5.24 -14.22 16.13
C ILE A 8 6.03 -15.30 16.90
N ALA A 9 6.59 -16.28 16.20
CA ALA A 9 7.42 -17.32 16.82
C ALA A 9 8.72 -16.75 17.41
N SER A 10 9.40 -15.83 16.72
CA SER A 10 10.64 -15.22 17.22
C SER A 10 10.39 -14.35 18.45
N LEU A 11 9.25 -13.64 18.50
CA LEU A 11 8.86 -12.83 19.66
C LEU A 11 8.67 -13.64 20.94
N ALA A 12 8.28 -14.92 20.85
CA ALA A 12 8.16 -15.79 22.02
C ALA A 12 9.53 -16.00 22.72
N GLY A 13 10.60 -16.17 21.93
CA GLY A 13 11.97 -16.39 22.42
C GLY A 13 12.81 -15.12 22.61
N CYS A 14 12.24 -13.94 22.37
CA CYS A 14 12.97 -12.68 22.30
C CYS A 14 13.38 -12.14 23.70
N PRO A 15 14.54 -11.45 23.82
CA PRO A 15 14.95 -10.72 25.02
C PRO A 15 13.89 -9.72 25.52
N THR A 16 13.87 -9.47 26.83
CA THR A 16 12.86 -8.61 27.49
C THR A 16 12.90 -7.16 27.03
N GLU A 17 14.05 -6.63 26.63
CA GLU A 17 14.17 -5.25 26.16
C GLU A 17 13.44 -5.03 24.83
N LEU A 18 13.70 -5.89 23.83
CA LEU A 18 13.00 -5.85 22.54
C LEU A 18 11.49 -6.10 22.69
N LYS A 19 11.05 -6.85 23.71
CA LYS A 19 9.62 -7.06 24.00
C LYS A 19 8.89 -5.78 24.44
N LYS A 20 9.60 -4.75 24.92
CA LYS A 20 9.01 -3.45 25.24
C LYS A 20 8.75 -2.64 23.97
N GLU A 21 9.59 -2.83 22.95
CA GLU A 21 9.56 -2.11 21.68
C GLU A 21 8.52 -2.63 20.70
N ILE A 22 8.29 -3.96 20.69
CA ILE A 22 7.33 -4.60 19.79
C ILE A 22 6.29 -5.44 20.55
N SER A 23 5.01 -5.14 20.30
CA SER A 23 3.89 -5.82 20.93
C SER A 23 3.52 -7.09 20.16
N ALA A 24 3.77 -8.26 20.73
CA ALA A 24 3.34 -9.55 20.16
C ALA A 24 1.82 -9.59 19.89
N ARG A 25 1.01 -9.08 20.84
CA ARG A 25 -0.45 -8.97 20.66
C ARG A 25 -0.82 -8.00 19.53
N GLY A 26 -0.05 -6.92 19.36
CA GLY A 26 -0.19 -6.01 18.23
C GLY A 26 -0.01 -6.75 16.90
N ILE A 27 1.12 -7.45 16.74
CA ILE A 27 1.45 -8.22 15.53
C ILE A 27 0.39 -9.31 15.26
N GLU A 28 -0.10 -10.00 16.28
CA GLU A 28 -1.19 -10.99 16.13
C GLU A 28 -2.49 -10.37 15.59
N ASN A 29 -2.89 -9.21 16.11
CA ASN A 29 -4.06 -8.48 15.64
C ASN A 29 -3.89 -8.05 14.17
N MET A 30 -2.72 -7.53 13.82
CA MET A 30 -2.36 -7.14 12.46
C MET A 30 -2.40 -8.34 11.51
N PHE A 31 -1.88 -9.50 11.95
CA PHE A 31 -1.98 -10.75 11.18
C PHE A 31 -3.44 -11.18 10.98
N ALA A 32 -4.29 -11.06 12.00
CA ALA A 32 -5.72 -11.34 11.89
C ALA A 32 -6.39 -10.41 10.86
N ARG A 33 -6.13 -9.10 10.93
CA ARG A 33 -6.60 -8.11 9.94
C ARG A 33 -6.12 -8.46 8.54
N PHE A 34 -4.84 -8.81 8.36
CA PHE A 34 -4.31 -9.22 7.06
C PHE A 34 -4.99 -10.47 6.51
N LYS A 35 -5.29 -11.47 7.35
CA LYS A 35 -6.05 -12.66 6.93
C LYS A 35 -7.47 -12.31 6.45
N ILE A 36 -8.17 -11.43 7.17
CA ILE A 36 -9.50 -10.95 6.79
C ILE A 36 -9.41 -10.22 5.44
N TRP A 37 -8.40 -9.37 5.26
CA TRP A 37 -8.13 -8.71 3.98
C TRP A 37 -7.96 -9.71 2.84
N CYS A 38 -7.11 -10.73 3.02
CA CYS A 38 -6.91 -11.78 2.03
C CYS A 38 -8.21 -12.50 1.66
N GLY A 39 -9.05 -12.82 2.65
CA GLY A 39 -10.34 -13.47 2.45
C GLY A 39 -11.32 -12.60 1.65
N ASN A 40 -11.52 -11.35 2.09
CA ASN A 40 -12.48 -10.43 1.48
C ASN A 40 -12.11 -10.06 0.03
N LEU A 41 -10.82 -9.92 -0.24
CA LEU A 41 -10.35 -9.52 -1.57
C LEU A 41 -10.12 -10.70 -2.51
N GLY A 42 -10.23 -11.93 -2.01
CA GLY A 42 -9.96 -13.13 -2.79
C GLY A 42 -8.48 -13.31 -3.13
N ALA A 43 -7.57 -12.82 -2.28
CA ALA A 43 -6.12 -12.91 -2.49
C ALA A 43 -5.61 -14.36 -2.59
N LEU A 44 -6.33 -15.30 -1.98
CA LEU A 44 -6.02 -16.73 -2.00
C LEU A 44 -6.98 -17.53 -2.89
N GLN A 45 -7.95 -16.86 -3.50
CA GLN A 45 -8.97 -17.50 -4.33
C GLN A 45 -8.47 -17.65 -5.76
N ARG A 46 -8.97 -18.66 -6.48
CA ARG A 46 -8.66 -18.88 -7.90
C ARG A 46 -9.87 -18.51 -8.76
N GLY A 47 -9.62 -18.17 -10.02
CA GLY A 47 -10.67 -17.88 -10.99
C GLY A 47 -11.28 -16.48 -10.84
N ARG A 48 -12.56 -16.32 -11.17
CA ARG A 48 -13.22 -15.00 -11.31
C ARG A 48 -13.32 -14.21 -10.00
N SER A 49 -13.24 -14.88 -8.86
CA SER A 49 -13.25 -14.27 -7.53
C SER A 49 -11.85 -13.86 -7.04
N SER A 50 -10.78 -14.19 -7.79
CA SER A 50 -9.41 -13.90 -7.38
C SER A 50 -9.08 -12.41 -7.41
N LEU A 51 -8.13 -12.03 -6.56
CA LEU A 51 -7.56 -10.70 -6.55
C LEU A 51 -6.99 -10.30 -7.92
N ASP A 52 -6.32 -11.22 -8.62
CA ASP A 52 -5.78 -10.97 -9.96
C ASP A 52 -6.83 -10.56 -10.98
N VAL A 53 -8.01 -11.20 -10.95
CA VAL A 53 -9.11 -10.85 -11.86
C VAL A 53 -9.65 -9.47 -11.54
N ARG A 54 -9.75 -9.11 -10.25
CA ARG A 54 -10.22 -7.78 -9.81
C ARG A 54 -9.23 -6.67 -10.16
N LEU A 55 -7.93 -6.96 -10.12
CA LEU A 55 -6.86 -6.00 -10.44
C LEU A 55 -6.60 -5.86 -11.94
N ARG A 56 -7.07 -6.80 -12.78
CA ARG A 56 -6.82 -6.80 -14.23
C ARG A 56 -7.22 -5.50 -14.93
N GLY A 57 -8.28 -4.83 -14.45
CA GLY A 57 -8.76 -3.58 -15.02
C GLY A 57 -7.93 -2.33 -14.66
N SER A 58 -6.92 -2.45 -13.78
CA SER A 58 -6.10 -1.32 -13.37
C SER A 58 -4.67 -1.75 -13.02
N ILE A 59 -3.75 -1.50 -13.96
CA ILE A 59 -2.31 -1.72 -13.78
C ILE A 59 -1.79 -0.93 -12.57
N VAL A 60 -2.19 0.33 -12.45
CA VAL A 60 -1.79 1.21 -11.33
C VAL A 60 -2.19 0.62 -9.98
N MET A 61 -3.42 0.11 -9.87
CA MET A 61 -3.92 -0.52 -8.64
C MET A 61 -3.12 -1.79 -8.32
N ARG A 62 -2.84 -2.61 -9.34
CA ARG A 62 -2.05 -3.84 -9.20
C ARG A 62 -0.66 -3.52 -8.68
N ASP A 63 0.04 -2.59 -9.30
CA ASP A 63 1.41 -2.24 -8.94
C ASP A 63 1.46 -1.63 -7.52
N THR A 64 0.43 -0.85 -7.16
CA THR A 64 0.28 -0.31 -5.80
C THR A 64 0.08 -1.42 -4.75
N VAL A 65 -0.79 -2.40 -5.03
CA VAL A 65 -0.98 -3.57 -4.14
C VAL A 65 0.33 -4.34 -3.99
N MET A 66 1.02 -4.62 -5.10
CA MET A 66 2.29 -5.35 -5.08
C MET A 66 3.36 -4.62 -4.28
N ARG A 67 3.45 -3.28 -4.42
CA ARG A 67 4.37 -2.46 -3.63
C ARG A 67 4.08 -2.56 -2.14
N PHE A 68 2.82 -2.42 -1.71
CA PHE A 68 2.45 -2.56 -0.30
C PHE A 68 2.70 -3.98 0.24
N LEU A 69 2.42 -5.03 -0.54
CA LEU A 69 2.74 -6.40 -0.14
C LEU A 69 4.26 -6.64 -0.02
N GLY A 70 5.05 -6.00 -0.87
CA GLY A 70 6.52 -6.01 -0.79
C GLY A 70 7.04 -5.31 0.47
N GLN A 71 6.54 -4.10 0.75
CA GLN A 71 6.86 -3.36 1.98
C GLN A 71 6.50 -4.18 3.23
N LEU A 72 5.29 -4.76 3.26
CA LEU A 72 4.88 -5.62 4.37
C LEU A 72 5.83 -6.81 4.57
N LYS A 73 6.26 -7.44 3.48
CA LYS A 73 7.22 -8.55 3.56
C LYS A 73 8.56 -8.08 4.12
N GLU A 74 9.08 -6.96 3.62
CA GLU A 74 10.37 -6.40 4.05
C GLU A 74 10.35 -6.05 5.54
N SER A 75 9.33 -5.34 6.02
CA SER A 75 9.23 -5.00 7.45
C SER A 75 9.13 -6.25 8.32
N LEU A 76 8.37 -7.28 7.90
CA LEU A 76 8.29 -8.56 8.63
C LEU A 76 9.63 -9.31 8.66
N ASP A 77 10.34 -9.39 7.54
CA ASP A 77 11.63 -10.08 7.46
C ASP A 77 12.66 -9.36 8.35
N LYS A 78 12.78 -8.02 8.25
CA LYS A 78 13.70 -7.22 9.08
C LYS A 78 13.40 -7.32 10.57
N SER A 79 12.13 -7.26 10.97
CA SER A 79 11.74 -7.46 12.37
C SER A 79 12.06 -8.88 12.86
N THR A 80 11.94 -9.89 11.98
CA THR A 80 12.30 -11.28 12.32
C THR A 80 13.81 -11.41 12.52
N GLU A 81 14.62 -10.81 11.64
CA GLU A 81 16.09 -10.81 11.78
C GLU A 81 16.55 -10.17 13.09
N ILE A 82 15.95 -9.04 13.48
CA ILE A 82 16.25 -8.39 14.77
C ILE A 82 15.86 -9.30 15.94
N THR A 83 14.61 -9.78 15.96
CA THR A 83 14.07 -10.52 17.11
C THR A 83 14.73 -11.89 17.28
N THR A 84 15.32 -12.45 16.22
CA THR A 84 16.14 -13.67 16.27
C THR A 84 17.61 -13.41 16.58
N GLY A 85 18.05 -12.16 16.62
CA GLY A 85 19.44 -11.77 16.83
C GLY A 85 20.35 -12.00 15.62
N LEU A 86 19.80 -12.26 14.43
CA LEU A 86 20.56 -12.33 13.18
C LEU A 86 21.12 -10.96 12.77
N ARG A 87 20.45 -9.89 13.19
CA ARG A 87 20.86 -8.51 12.93
C ARG A 87 20.63 -7.64 14.16
N THR A 88 21.58 -6.75 14.44
CA THR A 88 21.42 -5.71 15.47
C THR A 88 20.53 -4.57 14.95
N PRO A 89 19.61 -4.03 15.78
CA PRO A 89 18.92 -2.78 15.47
C PRO A 89 19.87 -1.63 15.16
N TRP A 90 19.43 -0.62 14.41
CA TRP A 90 20.29 0.54 14.12
C TRP A 90 20.68 1.33 15.38
N GLU A 91 19.85 1.37 16.44
CA GLU A 91 20.23 2.07 17.68
C GLU A 91 21.47 1.43 18.30
N GLY A 92 21.57 0.10 18.23
CA GLY A 92 22.73 -0.63 18.74
C GLY A 92 23.98 -0.37 17.90
N LEU A 93 23.84 -0.16 16.58
CA LEU A 93 24.97 0.11 15.70
C LEU A 93 25.56 1.51 15.93
N GLU A 94 24.71 2.51 16.15
CA GLU A 94 25.12 3.88 16.49
C GLU A 94 25.88 3.92 17.82
N GLN A 95 25.36 3.24 18.84
CA GLN A 95 26.04 3.10 20.14
C GLN A 95 27.42 2.42 20.03
N PHE A 96 27.56 1.39 19.18
CA PHE A 96 28.86 0.75 18.93
C PHE A 96 29.85 1.68 18.23
N SER A 97 29.38 2.49 17.27
CA SER A 97 30.21 3.47 16.55
C SER A 97 30.72 4.57 17.48
N ASP A 98 29.84 5.11 18.33
CA ASP A 98 30.19 6.17 19.28
C ASP A 98 31.14 5.68 20.38
N HIS A 99 30.96 4.43 20.84
CA HIS A 99 31.91 3.84 21.77
C HIS A 99 33.30 3.61 21.16
N LEU A 100 33.37 3.26 19.87
CA LEU A 100 34.64 3.08 19.17
C LEU A 100 35.36 4.41 18.94
N SER A 101 34.64 5.45 18.51
CA SER A 101 35.21 6.79 18.31
C SER A 101 35.72 7.38 19.62
N LYS A 102 34.94 7.28 20.71
CA LYS A 102 35.32 7.77 22.04
C LYS A 102 36.53 7.02 22.62
N ALA A 103 36.65 5.72 22.36
CA ALA A 103 37.80 4.92 22.77
C ALA A 103 39.08 5.29 21.98
N GLU A 104 38.95 5.55 20.67
CA GLU A 104 40.08 6.00 19.84
C GLU A 104 40.55 7.41 20.21
N GLU A 105 39.63 8.30 20.60
CA GLU A 105 39.94 9.66 21.04
C GLU A 105 40.64 9.66 22.41
N ALA A 106 40.14 8.87 23.37
CA ALA A 106 40.78 8.67 24.67
C ALA A 106 42.18 8.03 24.57
N ALA A 107 42.43 7.22 23.55
CA ALA A 107 43.76 6.65 23.30
C ALA A 107 44.73 7.63 22.63
N ARG A 108 44.24 8.66 21.92
CA ARG A 108 45.07 9.70 21.27
C ARG A 108 45.39 10.86 22.19
N PHE A 109 44.51 11.20 23.12
CA PHE A 109 44.71 12.26 24.10
C PHE A 109 44.87 11.64 25.48
N GLY A 110 46.12 11.43 25.90
CA GLY A 110 46.43 10.83 27.20
C GLY A 110 45.88 11.70 28.33
N THR A 111 44.76 11.26 28.90
CA THR A 111 44.16 11.65 30.20
C THR A 111 44.52 13.06 30.69
N GLU A 112 43.71 14.06 30.35
CA GLU A 112 43.56 15.25 31.19
C GLU A 112 42.10 15.70 31.22
N ASP A 113 41.57 15.63 32.44
CA ASP A 113 40.36 16.19 33.05
C ASP A 113 38.99 15.97 32.42
N GLY A 114 38.06 15.56 33.30
CA GLY A 114 36.69 15.23 32.95
C GLY A 114 35.83 16.47 32.81
N GLU A 115 35.18 16.60 31.66
CA GLU A 115 34.01 17.43 31.50
C GLU A 115 32.83 16.50 31.17
N ASP A 116 31.87 16.45 32.11
CA ASP A 116 30.58 15.78 31.96
C ASP A 116 29.80 16.46 30.82
N GLU A 117 30.05 15.98 29.60
CA GLU A 117 29.16 16.19 28.47
C GLU A 117 27.92 15.33 28.72
N GLU A 118 26.95 15.91 29.44
CA GLU A 118 25.55 15.46 29.46
C GLU A 118 25.05 15.44 28.02
N SER A 119 25.19 14.26 27.39
CA SER A 119 24.64 13.98 26.07
C SER A 119 23.12 14.00 26.21
N ASP A 120 22.54 15.17 25.99
CA ASP A 120 21.11 15.39 25.78
C ASP A 120 20.71 14.78 24.41
N SER A 121 20.87 13.45 24.27
CA SER A 121 20.26 12.71 23.18
C SER A 121 18.78 12.57 23.49
N SER A 122 18.04 13.64 23.23
CA SER A 122 16.58 13.69 23.24
C SER A 122 15.95 12.92 22.05
N ASP A 123 16.55 11.79 21.68
CA ASP A 123 16.01 10.75 20.79
C ASP A 123 15.47 9.56 21.60
N GLU A 124 14.99 9.82 22.81
CA GLU A 124 14.14 8.87 23.53
C GLU A 124 12.84 8.67 22.72
N ASP A 125 12.64 7.44 22.23
CA ASP A 125 11.36 6.80 21.89
C ASP A 125 10.99 6.51 20.41
N ASN A 126 11.93 6.23 19.50
CA ASN A 126 11.58 5.43 18.30
C ASN A 126 12.62 4.35 18.01
N SER A 127 12.45 3.20 18.65
CA SER A 127 13.19 2.00 18.29
C SER A 127 12.81 1.48 16.89
N GLU A 128 13.74 0.82 16.23
CA GLU A 128 13.59 0.26 14.89
C GLU A 128 12.40 -0.70 14.86
N LEU A 129 12.28 -1.50 15.92
CA LEU A 129 11.18 -2.44 16.05
C LEU A 129 9.83 -1.73 16.20
N ALA A 130 9.77 -0.63 16.94
CA ALA A 130 8.55 0.17 17.05
C ALA A 130 8.17 0.82 15.72
N GLU A 131 9.15 1.39 14.99
CA GLU A 131 8.93 1.95 13.67
C GLU A 131 8.44 0.89 12.68
N ARG A 132 9.10 -0.27 12.63
CA ARG A 132 8.67 -1.39 11.78
C ARG A 132 7.28 -1.89 12.14
N GLN A 133 6.94 -1.96 13.44
CA GLN A 133 5.58 -2.31 13.85
C GLN A 133 4.57 -1.28 13.32
N SER A 134 4.87 0.01 13.40
CA SER A 134 4.02 1.07 12.83
C SER A 134 3.85 0.91 11.31
N GLU A 135 4.94 0.66 10.58
CA GLU A 135 4.91 0.43 9.13
C GLU A 135 4.04 -0.76 8.72
N ILE A 136 4.10 -1.86 9.48
CA ILE A 136 3.25 -3.03 9.23
C ILE A 136 1.77 -2.62 9.40
N ASP A 137 1.43 -1.79 10.39
CA ASP A 137 0.04 -1.35 10.61
C ASP A 137 -0.44 -0.48 9.47
N ASP A 138 0.37 0.52 9.13
CA ASP A 138 0.10 1.47 8.06
C ASP A 138 -0.06 0.75 6.74
N THR A 139 0.82 -0.20 6.43
CA THR A 139 0.75 -0.96 5.18
C THR A 139 -0.55 -1.77 5.10
N ILE A 140 -0.97 -2.42 6.18
CA ILE A 140 -2.25 -3.14 6.23
C ILE A 140 -3.42 -2.15 6.09
N THR A 141 -3.37 -1.02 6.77
CA THR A 141 -4.40 0.04 6.68
C THR A 141 -4.51 0.57 5.25
N HIS A 142 -3.39 0.82 4.58
CA HIS A 142 -3.36 1.23 3.18
C HIS A 142 -3.94 0.16 2.23
N LEU A 143 -3.61 -1.12 2.43
CA LEU A 143 -4.19 -2.23 1.67
C LEU A 143 -5.72 -2.29 1.83
N TYR A 144 -6.23 -2.08 3.05
CA TYR A 144 -7.68 -1.98 3.30
C TYR A 144 -8.31 -0.80 2.57
N ARG A 145 -7.74 0.40 2.69
CA ARG A 145 -8.26 1.60 2.01
C ARG A 145 -8.28 1.41 0.48
N LEU A 146 -7.25 0.78 -0.07
CA LEU A 146 -7.18 0.46 -1.49
C LEU A 146 -8.26 -0.54 -1.89
N SER A 147 -8.55 -1.52 -1.04
CA SER A 147 -9.60 -2.52 -1.27
C SER A 147 -11.00 -1.92 -1.32
N PHE A 148 -11.28 -0.93 -0.47
CA PHE A 148 -12.52 -0.16 -0.55
C PHE A 148 -12.63 0.59 -1.88
N LYS A 149 -11.53 1.22 -2.33
CA LYS A 149 -11.49 1.89 -3.65
C LYS A 149 -11.69 0.88 -4.81
N MET A 150 -11.07 -0.30 -4.73
CA MET A 150 -11.22 -1.36 -5.73
C MET A 150 -12.65 -1.88 -5.82
N ARG A 151 -13.32 -2.10 -4.69
CA ARG A 151 -14.73 -2.51 -4.68
C ARG A 151 -15.59 -1.45 -5.37
N ASN A 152 -15.39 -0.17 -5.07
CA ASN A 152 -16.12 0.94 -5.70
C ASN A 152 -15.80 1.13 -7.19
N ALA A 153 -14.55 0.92 -7.61
CA ALA A 153 -14.15 0.99 -9.01
C ALA A 153 -14.64 -0.21 -9.83
N SER A 154 -14.62 -1.42 -9.25
CA SER A 154 -15.11 -2.63 -9.92
C SER A 154 -16.63 -2.59 -10.15
N TYR A 155 -17.40 -1.83 -9.36
CA TYR A 155 -18.82 -1.57 -9.64
C TYR A 155 -19.04 -0.59 -10.80
N ARG A 156 -18.03 0.24 -11.14
CA ARG A 156 -18.07 1.16 -12.29
C ARG A 156 -17.51 0.56 -13.58
N SER A 157 -16.89 -0.62 -13.50
CA SER A 157 -16.63 -1.42 -14.70
C SER A 157 -17.99 -1.83 -15.25
N LEU A 158 -18.48 -1.05 -16.22
CA LEU A 158 -19.65 -1.39 -17.03
C LEU A 158 -19.53 -2.86 -17.41
N SER A 159 -20.57 -3.62 -17.11
CA SER A 159 -20.54 -5.06 -17.32
C SER A 159 -20.06 -5.36 -18.74
N THR A 160 -19.15 -6.31 -18.91
CA THR A 160 -18.64 -6.72 -20.22
C THR A 160 -19.80 -7.12 -21.16
N ARG A 161 -20.94 -7.52 -20.58
CA ARG A 161 -22.20 -7.74 -21.29
C ARG A 161 -22.77 -6.46 -21.91
N ALA A 162 -22.83 -5.34 -21.19
CA ALA A 162 -23.31 -4.06 -21.72
C ALA A 162 -22.39 -3.47 -22.80
N LEU A 163 -21.08 -3.77 -22.77
CA LEU A 163 -20.16 -3.43 -23.86
C LEU A 163 -20.27 -4.38 -25.05
N SER A 164 -20.84 -5.57 -24.85
CA SER A 164 -21.00 -6.61 -25.88
C SER A 164 -22.43 -6.70 -26.43
N THR A 165 -23.38 -5.93 -25.90
CA THR A 165 -24.74 -5.87 -26.45
C THR A 165 -24.68 -5.14 -27.78
N LYS A 166 -24.86 -5.89 -28.86
CA LYS A 166 -25.12 -5.36 -30.20
C LYS A 166 -26.61 -5.52 -30.47
N ILE A 167 -27.29 -4.43 -30.80
CA ILE A 167 -28.65 -4.49 -31.31
C ILE A 167 -28.50 -4.58 -32.83
N VAL A 168 -28.70 -5.79 -33.35
CA VAL A 168 -28.67 -6.06 -34.78
C VAL A 168 -30.10 -6.03 -35.30
N ASP A 169 -30.33 -5.27 -36.36
CA ASP A 169 -31.62 -5.27 -37.04
C ASP A 169 -31.88 -6.64 -37.70
N GLN A 170 -33.07 -7.21 -37.49
CA GLN A 170 -33.42 -8.56 -37.90
C GLN A 170 -33.57 -8.70 -39.42
N GLU A 171 -33.88 -7.62 -40.12
CA GLU A 171 -34.10 -7.64 -41.57
C GLU A 171 -32.83 -7.33 -42.36
N THR A 172 -31.99 -6.42 -41.87
CA THR A 172 -30.79 -5.96 -42.59
C THR A 172 -29.49 -6.56 -42.07
N GLY A 173 -29.48 -7.14 -40.87
CA GLY A 173 -28.29 -7.74 -40.25
C GLY A 173 -27.21 -6.72 -39.85
N VAL A 174 -27.52 -5.42 -39.91
CA VAL A 174 -26.58 -4.34 -39.59
C VAL A 174 -26.64 -4.03 -38.09
N ASP A 175 -25.48 -3.78 -37.50
CA ASP A 175 -25.37 -3.31 -36.11
C ASP A 175 -25.90 -1.88 -36.01
N LEU A 176 -27.07 -1.72 -35.40
CA LEU A 176 -27.82 -0.48 -35.38
C LEU A 176 -27.08 0.63 -34.63
N PHE A 177 -26.30 0.27 -33.61
CA PHE A 177 -25.46 1.24 -32.89
C PHE A 177 -24.36 1.83 -33.77
N SER A 178 -23.81 1.04 -34.70
CA SER A 178 -22.79 1.52 -35.63
C SER A 178 -23.36 2.52 -36.65
N SER A 179 -24.61 2.28 -37.10
CA SER A 179 -25.31 3.18 -38.00
C SER A 179 -25.66 4.51 -37.32
N PHE A 180 -26.13 4.47 -36.08
CA PHE A 180 -26.46 5.69 -35.33
C PHE A 180 -25.24 6.48 -34.86
N ALA A 181 -24.10 5.83 -34.61
CA ALA A 181 -22.88 6.51 -34.17
C ALA A 181 -22.45 7.66 -35.11
N ILE A 182 -22.64 7.49 -36.42
CA ILE A 182 -22.32 8.53 -37.41
C ILE A 182 -23.26 9.73 -37.26
N PHE A 183 -24.55 9.45 -37.11
CA PHE A 183 -25.59 10.47 -36.96
C PHE A 183 -25.43 11.23 -35.63
N ASP A 184 -25.24 10.51 -34.53
CA ASP A 184 -25.05 11.07 -33.20
C ASP A 184 -23.82 11.97 -33.14
N HIS A 185 -22.71 11.55 -33.76
CA HIS A 185 -21.50 12.37 -33.84
C HIS A 185 -21.75 13.68 -34.58
N GLN A 186 -22.45 13.64 -35.72
CA GLN A 186 -22.81 14.85 -36.46
C GLN A 186 -23.75 15.76 -35.67
N HIS A 187 -24.76 15.16 -35.02
CA HIS A 187 -25.74 15.89 -34.22
C HIS A 187 -25.12 16.58 -33.00
N VAL A 188 -24.18 15.91 -32.31
CA VAL A 188 -23.44 16.49 -31.18
C VAL A 188 -22.55 17.64 -31.65
N LEU A 189 -21.86 17.49 -32.78
CA LEU A 189 -21.03 18.58 -33.33
C LEU A 189 -21.88 19.80 -33.73
N GLU A 190 -23.04 19.57 -34.32
CA GLU A 190 -23.96 20.64 -34.69
C GLU A 190 -24.53 21.33 -33.44
N SER A 191 -24.95 20.57 -32.45
CA SER A 191 -25.43 21.09 -31.16
C SER A 191 -24.36 21.92 -30.45
N LEU A 192 -23.09 21.45 -30.44
CA LEU A 192 -21.97 22.20 -29.89
C LEU A 192 -21.67 23.48 -30.67
N ARG A 193 -21.84 23.46 -32.00
CA ARG A 193 -21.71 24.67 -32.83
C ARG A 193 -22.80 25.68 -32.50
N GLN A 194 -24.05 25.25 -32.38
CA GLN A 194 -25.17 26.11 -32.02
C GLN A 194 -25.00 26.72 -30.63
N LEU A 195 -24.59 25.93 -29.64
CA LEU A 195 -24.31 26.42 -28.28
C LEU A 195 -23.14 27.42 -28.24
N ARG A 196 -22.13 27.24 -29.10
CA ARG A 196 -20.99 28.16 -29.22
C ARG A 196 -21.30 29.45 -29.98
N GLN A 197 -22.35 29.48 -30.79
CA GLN A 197 -22.76 30.69 -31.51
C GLN A 197 -23.56 31.67 -30.62
N GLY A 198 -23.83 31.31 -29.37
CA GLY A 198 -24.68 32.11 -28.47
C GLY A 198 -26.15 32.09 -28.94
N PRO A 199 -27.09 32.59 -28.13
CA PRO A 199 -28.47 32.68 -28.56
C PRO A 199 -28.52 33.59 -29.79
N GLN A 200 -29.02 33.07 -30.92
CA GLN A 200 -29.38 33.88 -32.08
C GLN A 200 -30.36 34.94 -31.59
N SER A 201 -29.87 36.15 -31.35
CA SER A 201 -30.70 37.31 -31.07
C SER A 201 -31.63 37.46 -32.26
N THR A 202 -32.89 37.07 -32.06
CA THR A 202 -33.98 37.32 -32.99
C THR A 202 -34.13 38.83 -33.12
N SER A 203 -33.41 39.43 -34.06
CA SER A 203 -33.70 40.78 -34.54
C SER A 203 -34.84 40.66 -35.54
N SER A 204 -36.07 40.64 -35.03
CA SER A 204 -37.25 40.99 -35.82
C SER A 204 -37.37 42.51 -35.76
N GLY A 205 -37.33 43.14 -36.95
CA GLY A 205 -37.70 44.53 -37.14
C GLY A 205 -39.20 44.76 -37.05
#